data_AF-A0A385NBG8-F1
#
_entry.id   AF-A0A385NBG8-F1
#
_cell.length_a   1.000
_cell.length_b   1.000
_cell.length_c   1.000
_cell.angle_alpha   90.00
_cell.angle_beta   90.00
_cell.angle_gamma   90.00
#
_symmetry.space_group_name_H-M   'P 1'
#
loop_
_entity.id
_entity.type
_entity.pdbx_description
1 polymer ?
#
loop_
_entity_poly.entity_id
_entity_poly.type
_entity_poly.pdbx_seq_one_letter_code
_entity_poly.pdbx_strand_id
1 'polypeptide(L)'
;MYFIQPSRHIPYLEQVLDTLPSVQMIRIEDIDLYDPTIIAIADIQDYLDYKWTLPTIVLAFENEGRALAQAWELGALAGWMWNKLPSNPQQSLLKIDAQYKRNQDSRDLPSAAELQKRLLPNPIELQNYTVETFFQPSAYLSGDWFDYWKISDKELMFYLADVSGHGVTSSLLTSWMAAFHGRAKTPRGLIKKLNGMLVQENIEKHITMIAGILNLETHQLRWSSAGHYPPAIIFEPNQAPKILHTSSFPLGLTEELEVEEHECVLNRHARFIICSDGALEPFNGGLNDQFTQLVYHLQNQSFEAPEHVADDIAILSLRRMN
;
A
#
# COMPACT_ATOMS: atom_id res chain seq x y z
N MET A 1 -3.63 24.75 -17.17
CA MET A 1 -2.80 24.28 -18.30
C MET A 1 -2.15 25.48 -18.95
N TYR A 2 -0.97 25.28 -19.52
CA TYR A 2 -0.22 26.31 -20.22
C TYR A 2 -0.24 26.08 -21.72
N PHE A 3 -0.19 27.16 -22.50
CA PHE A 3 0.08 27.12 -23.94
C PHE A 3 1.40 27.82 -24.16
N ILE A 4 2.40 27.10 -24.64
CA ILE A 4 3.72 27.65 -24.92
C ILE A 4 3.62 28.38 -26.26
N GLN A 5 3.90 29.69 -26.24
CA GLN A 5 3.86 30.52 -27.43
C GLN A 5 4.86 29.98 -28.48
N PRO A 6 4.39 29.61 -29.69
CA PRO A 6 5.27 29.03 -30.70
C PRO A 6 6.36 30.01 -31.16
N SER A 7 7.59 29.52 -31.37
CA SER A 7 8.70 30.34 -31.91
C SER A 7 8.56 30.61 -33.41
N ARG A 8 7.81 29.77 -34.12
CA ARG A 8 7.52 29.88 -35.55
C ARG A 8 6.10 30.36 -35.82
N HIS A 9 5.87 30.86 -37.03
CA HIS A 9 4.53 31.25 -37.46
C HIS A 9 3.64 30.01 -37.65
N ILE A 10 2.49 30.00 -36.96
CA ILE A 10 1.49 28.93 -37.03
C ILE A 10 0.17 29.51 -37.58
N PRO A 11 -0.27 29.11 -38.79
CA PRO A 11 -1.49 29.63 -39.40
C PRO A 11 -2.79 29.35 -38.62
N TYR A 12 -2.83 28.25 -37.86
CA TYR A 12 -4.02 27.79 -37.13
C TYR A 12 -4.05 28.20 -35.65
N LEU A 13 -3.13 29.06 -35.21
CA LEU A 13 -2.93 29.35 -33.79
C LEU A 13 -4.19 29.91 -33.12
N GLU A 14 -4.80 30.95 -33.71
CA GLU A 14 -6.01 31.57 -33.15
C GLU A 14 -7.17 30.57 -33.07
N GLN A 15 -7.38 29.79 -34.12
CA GLN A 15 -8.42 28.74 -34.16
C GLN A 15 -8.21 27.71 -33.04
N VAL A 16 -6.98 27.28 -32.78
CA VAL A 16 -6.68 26.33 -31.69
C VAL A 16 -6.93 26.97 -30.32
N LEU A 17 -6.50 28.22 -30.11
CA LEU A 17 -6.72 28.91 -28.84
C LEU A 17 -8.22 29.10 -28.54
N ASP A 18 -9.03 29.43 -29.55
CA ASP A 18 -10.49 29.58 -29.41
C ASP A 18 -11.18 28.26 -28.99
N THR A 19 -10.65 27.12 -29.46
CA THR A 19 -11.18 25.79 -29.09
C THR A 19 -10.71 25.28 -27.72
N LEU A 20 -9.72 25.94 -27.11
CA LEU A 20 -9.13 25.59 -25.82
C LEU A 20 -9.38 26.72 -24.79
N PRO A 21 -10.65 27.02 -24.46
CA PRO A 21 -10.93 28.05 -23.47
C PRO A 21 -10.35 27.60 -22.13
N SER A 22 -9.67 28.51 -21.40
CA SER A 22 -9.03 28.33 -20.09
C SER A 22 -7.53 27.96 -20.07
N VAL A 23 -6.82 28.03 -21.20
CA VAL A 23 -5.36 27.85 -21.24
C VAL A 23 -4.65 29.20 -21.13
N GLN A 24 -3.63 29.29 -20.27
CA GLN A 24 -2.81 30.49 -20.12
C GLN A 24 -1.62 30.42 -21.08
N MET A 25 -1.44 31.45 -21.91
CA MET A 25 -0.26 31.53 -22.79
C MET A 25 0.98 31.94 -21.99
N ILE A 26 2.10 31.24 -22.20
CA ILE A 26 3.40 31.50 -21.56
C ILE A 26 4.49 31.55 -22.63
N ARG A 27 5.58 32.26 -22.34
CA ARG A 27 6.76 32.30 -23.23
C ARG A 27 7.71 31.16 -22.90
N ILE A 28 8.40 30.65 -23.92
CA ILE A 28 9.42 29.60 -23.77
C ILE A 28 10.51 30.03 -22.78
N GLU A 29 10.90 31.31 -22.82
CA GLU A 29 11.91 31.92 -21.95
C GLU A 29 11.57 31.83 -20.45
N ASP A 30 10.28 31.80 -20.13
CA ASP A 30 9.77 31.87 -18.77
C ASP A 30 9.32 30.49 -18.26
N ILE A 31 9.50 29.40 -19.04
CA ILE A 31 8.97 28.06 -18.73
C ILE A 31 9.36 27.57 -17.33
N ASP A 32 10.61 27.82 -16.91
CA ASP A 32 11.12 27.36 -15.62
C ASP A 32 10.50 28.09 -14.41
N LEU A 33 9.74 29.16 -14.65
CA LEU A 33 9.02 29.91 -13.61
C LEU A 33 7.64 29.31 -13.29
N TYR A 34 7.19 28.31 -14.05
CA TYR A 34 5.86 27.71 -13.91
C TYR A 34 5.88 26.35 -13.22
N ASP A 35 4.74 25.98 -12.63
CA ASP A 35 4.57 24.72 -11.91
C ASP A 35 4.86 23.50 -12.82
N PRO A 36 5.87 22.66 -12.50
CA PRO A 36 6.27 21.53 -13.33
C PRO A 36 5.23 20.40 -13.40
N THR A 37 4.17 20.44 -12.59
CA THR A 37 3.10 19.43 -12.56
C THR A 37 1.95 19.75 -13.52
N ILE A 38 1.88 20.97 -14.06
CA ILE A 38 0.80 21.41 -14.94
C ILE A 38 1.13 21.09 -16.39
N ILE A 39 0.18 20.46 -17.09
CA ILE A 39 0.33 20.14 -18.52
C ILE A 39 0.43 21.40 -19.37
N ALA A 40 1.44 21.39 -20.25
CA ALA A 40 1.65 22.36 -21.30
C ALA A 40 1.21 21.83 -22.67
N ILE A 41 0.83 22.74 -23.56
CA ILE A 41 0.58 22.47 -24.98
C ILE A 41 1.60 23.29 -25.77
N ALA A 42 2.31 22.69 -26.71
CA ALA A 42 3.38 23.36 -27.44
C ALA A 42 3.45 22.92 -28.90
N ASP A 43 4.08 23.76 -29.73
CA ASP A 43 4.51 23.35 -31.06
C ASP A 43 5.59 22.26 -30.97
N ILE A 44 5.54 21.31 -31.89
CA ILE A 44 6.44 20.16 -31.87
C ILE A 44 7.91 20.52 -32.10
N GLN A 45 8.22 21.54 -32.89
CA GLN A 45 9.61 21.93 -33.13
C GLN A 45 10.21 22.54 -31.87
N ASP A 46 9.45 23.41 -31.18
CA ASP A 46 9.88 24.00 -29.93
C ASP A 46 10.13 22.94 -28.85
N TYR A 47 9.27 21.92 -28.76
CA TYR A 47 9.46 20.82 -27.82
C TYR A 47 10.77 20.05 -28.07
N LEU A 48 11.11 19.80 -29.35
CA LEU A 48 12.32 19.07 -29.73
C LEU A 48 13.61 19.91 -29.58
N ASP A 49 13.52 21.21 -29.84
CA ASP A 49 14.66 22.13 -29.81
C ASP A 49 15.03 22.55 -28.38
N TYR A 50 14.04 22.93 -27.56
CA TYR A 50 14.29 23.52 -26.23
C TYR A 50 14.27 22.51 -25.08
N LYS A 51 13.59 21.35 -25.23
CA LYS A 51 13.63 20.21 -24.29
C LYS A 51 13.42 20.57 -22.81
N TRP A 52 12.30 21.22 -22.49
CA TRP A 52 11.90 21.51 -21.12
C TRP A 52 11.37 20.28 -20.37
N THR A 53 11.10 20.44 -19.07
CA THR A 53 10.67 19.37 -18.15
C THR A 53 9.15 19.27 -17.97
N LEU A 54 8.38 20.30 -18.38
CA LEU A 54 6.92 20.30 -18.29
C LEU A 54 6.29 19.12 -19.06
N PRO A 55 5.30 18.43 -18.49
CA PRO A 55 4.51 17.43 -19.22
C PRO A 55 3.77 18.08 -20.39
N THR A 56 4.04 17.62 -21.61
CA THR A 56 3.65 18.37 -22.81
C THR A 56 2.80 17.55 -23.77
N ILE A 57 1.72 18.13 -24.26
CA ILE A 57 0.99 17.70 -25.45
C ILE A 57 1.57 18.48 -26.64
N VAL A 58 2.05 17.78 -27.66
CA VAL A 58 2.67 18.43 -28.84
C VAL A 58 1.67 18.59 -29.98
N LEU A 59 1.74 19.72 -30.65
CA LEU A 59 0.99 20.05 -31.87
C LEU A 59 1.92 20.02 -33.08
N ALA A 60 1.54 19.26 -34.10
CA ALA A 60 2.33 19.07 -35.32
C ALA A 60 1.50 19.27 -36.60
N PHE A 61 2.17 19.50 -37.72
CA PHE A 61 1.58 19.48 -39.07
C PHE A 61 1.66 18.07 -39.69
N GLU A 62 0.84 17.80 -40.72
CA GLU A 62 0.71 16.45 -41.33
C GLU A 62 2.02 15.92 -41.91
N ASN A 63 2.90 16.81 -42.37
CA ASN A 63 4.23 16.48 -42.87
C ASN A 63 5.28 16.26 -41.77
N GLU A 64 4.94 16.45 -40.49
CA GLU A 64 5.86 16.37 -39.35
C GLU A 64 5.78 15.03 -38.59
N GLY A 65 5.29 13.96 -39.22
CA GLY A 65 5.13 12.65 -38.57
C GLY A 65 6.41 12.07 -37.96
N ARG A 66 7.59 12.38 -38.52
CA ARG A 66 8.89 11.98 -37.93
C ARG A 66 9.17 12.71 -36.61
N ALA A 67 8.88 14.00 -36.56
CA ALA A 67 9.01 14.79 -35.33
C ALA A 67 8.06 14.26 -34.26
N LEU A 68 6.84 13.85 -34.65
CA LEU A 68 5.86 13.26 -33.73
C LEU A 68 6.35 11.97 -33.09
N ALA A 69 6.93 11.07 -33.89
CA ALA A 69 7.55 9.86 -33.38
C ALA A 69 8.69 10.17 -32.39
N GLN A 70 9.55 11.12 -32.72
CA GLN A 70 10.65 11.55 -31.85
C GLN A 70 10.15 12.19 -30.55
N ALA A 71 9.08 13.00 -30.61
CA ALA A 71 8.49 13.61 -29.44
C ALA A 71 7.91 12.55 -28.47
N TRP A 72 7.31 11.48 -28.99
CA TRP A 72 6.86 10.35 -28.16
C TRP A 72 8.01 9.63 -27.46
N GLU A 73 9.13 9.40 -28.15
CA GLU A 73 10.33 8.81 -27.54
C GLU A 73 10.90 9.69 -26.41
N LEU A 74 10.75 11.01 -26.53
CA LEU A 74 11.18 11.98 -25.51
C LEU A 74 10.15 12.20 -24.40
N GLY A 75 9.00 11.52 -24.44
CA GLY A 75 8.02 11.53 -23.35
C GLY A 75 6.87 12.54 -23.50
N ALA A 76 6.59 13.03 -24.71
CA ALA A 76 5.37 13.79 -24.97
C ALA A 76 4.12 12.97 -24.60
N LEU A 77 3.17 13.59 -23.90
CA LEU A 77 1.99 12.91 -23.36
C LEU A 77 1.00 12.50 -24.45
N ALA A 78 0.87 13.32 -25.48
CA ALA A 78 0.01 13.09 -26.63
C ALA A 78 0.48 13.94 -27.81
N GLY A 79 0.05 13.54 -29.02
CA GLY A 79 0.33 14.25 -30.26
C GLY A 79 -0.95 14.63 -30.98
N TRP A 80 -1.15 15.91 -31.25
CA TRP A 80 -2.30 16.46 -31.96
C TRP A 80 -1.89 17.20 -33.23
N MET A 81 -2.86 17.43 -34.12
CA MET A 81 -2.65 18.12 -35.38
C MET A 81 -3.14 19.55 -35.30
N TRP A 82 -2.32 20.52 -35.75
CA TRP A 82 -2.70 21.95 -35.77
C TRP A 82 -4.01 22.21 -36.55
N ASN A 83 -4.21 21.51 -37.66
CA ASN A 83 -5.40 21.65 -38.53
C ASN A 83 -6.55 20.71 -38.12
N LYS A 84 -6.35 19.81 -37.16
CA LYS A 84 -7.29 18.74 -36.82
C LYS A 84 -7.15 18.30 -35.35
N LEU A 85 -7.68 19.14 -34.46
CA LEU A 85 -7.82 18.78 -33.05
C LEU A 85 -8.83 17.63 -32.85
N PRO A 86 -8.80 16.95 -31.69
CA PRO A 86 -9.83 15.97 -31.31
C PRO A 86 -11.24 16.59 -31.38
N SER A 87 -12.26 15.77 -31.62
CA SER A 87 -13.65 16.22 -31.70
C SER A 87 -14.17 16.86 -30.41
N ASN A 88 -13.60 16.50 -29.25
CA ASN A 88 -13.84 17.16 -27.98
C ASN A 88 -12.51 17.38 -27.24
N PRO A 89 -11.78 18.47 -27.53
CA PRO A 89 -10.45 18.72 -26.98
C PRO A 89 -10.45 18.77 -25.45
N GLN A 90 -11.46 19.39 -24.83
CA GLN A 90 -11.59 19.47 -23.38
C GLN A 90 -11.68 18.08 -22.73
N GLN A 91 -12.51 17.19 -23.27
CA GLN A 91 -12.62 15.83 -22.74
C GLN A 91 -11.32 15.03 -22.95
N SER A 92 -10.64 15.22 -24.08
CA SER A 92 -9.33 14.60 -24.33
C SER A 92 -8.27 15.11 -23.34
N LEU A 93 -8.24 16.41 -23.05
CA LEU A 93 -7.35 17.00 -22.04
C LEU A 93 -7.60 16.39 -20.66
N LEU A 94 -8.86 16.29 -20.23
CA LEU A 94 -9.21 15.68 -18.94
C LEU A 94 -8.75 14.22 -18.84
N LYS A 95 -8.88 13.45 -19.94
CA LYS A 95 -8.39 12.06 -19.98
C LYS A 95 -6.87 11.98 -19.87
N ILE A 96 -6.15 12.83 -20.61
CA ILE A 96 -4.68 12.88 -20.59
C ILE A 96 -4.17 13.31 -19.22
N ASP A 97 -4.76 14.35 -18.61
CA ASP A 97 -4.43 14.82 -17.26
C ASP A 97 -4.65 13.72 -16.21
N ALA A 98 -5.81 13.06 -16.25
CA ALA A 98 -6.10 11.95 -15.34
C ALA A 98 -5.18 10.74 -15.54
N GLN A 99 -4.72 10.48 -16.77
CA GLN A 99 -3.75 9.41 -17.04
C GLN A 99 -2.34 9.81 -16.59
N TYR A 100 -1.95 11.06 -16.82
CA TYR A 100 -0.66 11.60 -16.38
C TYR A 100 -0.53 11.60 -14.86
N LYS A 101 -1.55 12.07 -14.14
CA LYS A 101 -1.59 12.05 -12.66
C LYS A 101 -1.47 10.63 -12.10
N ARG A 102 -2.25 9.68 -12.65
CA ARG A 102 -2.14 8.25 -12.30
C ARG A 102 -0.72 7.69 -12.51
N ASN A 103 -0.05 8.12 -13.57
CA ASN A 103 1.33 7.71 -13.87
C ASN A 103 2.37 8.44 -13.00
N GLN A 104 2.11 9.67 -12.55
CA GLN A 104 2.96 10.40 -11.61
C GLN A 104 2.92 9.78 -10.21
N ASP A 105 1.73 9.44 -9.71
CA ASP A 105 1.57 8.71 -8.43
C ASP A 105 2.44 7.45 -8.43
N SER A 106 2.59 6.80 -9.59
CA SER A 106 3.41 5.58 -9.76
C SER A 106 4.93 5.80 -9.65
N ARG A 107 5.46 7.02 -9.63
CA ARG A 107 6.92 7.27 -9.55
C ARG A 107 7.46 7.28 -8.12
N ASP A 108 6.69 7.80 -7.17
CA ASP A 108 7.09 7.85 -5.76
C ASP A 108 6.64 6.62 -4.98
N LEU A 109 5.57 5.94 -5.43
CA LEU A 109 5.07 4.72 -4.81
C LEU A 109 6.12 3.61 -4.66
N PRO A 110 7.00 3.31 -5.64
CA PRO A 110 8.09 2.35 -5.45
C PRO A 110 9.06 2.76 -4.33
N SER A 111 9.40 4.05 -4.25
CA SER A 111 10.30 4.58 -3.22
C SER A 111 9.64 4.54 -1.84
N ALA A 112 8.35 4.88 -1.76
CA ALA A 112 7.56 4.78 -0.54
C ALA A 112 7.41 3.31 -0.10
N ALA A 113 7.22 2.38 -1.02
CA ALA A 113 7.15 0.95 -0.75
C ALA A 113 8.46 0.41 -0.19
N GLU A 114 9.60 0.82 -0.76
CA GLU A 114 10.91 0.47 -0.23
C GLU A 114 11.14 1.03 1.18
N LEU A 115 10.69 2.26 1.44
CA LEU A 115 10.70 2.83 2.80
C LEU A 115 9.81 2.03 3.75
N GLN A 116 8.57 1.75 3.36
CA GLN A 116 7.62 0.97 4.16
C GLN A 116 8.23 -0.38 4.50
N LYS A 117 8.78 -1.11 3.51
CA LYS A 117 9.41 -2.42 3.72
C LYS A 117 10.58 -2.37 4.72
N ARG A 118 11.36 -1.28 4.76
CA ARG A 118 12.45 -1.08 5.74
C ARG A 118 11.97 -0.86 7.17
N LEU A 119 10.70 -0.50 7.37
CA LEU A 119 10.09 -0.37 8.69
C LEU A 119 9.68 -1.72 9.30
N LEU A 120 9.62 -2.80 8.49
CA LEU A 120 9.34 -4.14 9.01
C LEU A 120 10.42 -4.56 10.02
N PRO A 121 10.07 -5.37 11.03
CA PRO A 121 11.02 -5.81 12.03
C PRO A 121 12.15 -6.61 11.41
N ASN A 122 13.38 -6.31 11.82
CA ASN A 122 14.52 -7.16 11.49
C ASN A 122 14.40 -8.52 12.18
N PRO A 123 14.89 -9.61 11.56
CA PRO A 123 14.97 -10.91 12.21
C PRO A 123 15.73 -10.81 13.54
N ILE A 124 15.17 -11.41 14.59
CA ILE A 124 15.80 -11.47 15.91
C ILE A 124 16.01 -12.93 16.31
N GLU A 125 17.12 -13.19 17.00
CA GLU A 125 17.37 -14.50 17.57
C GLU A 125 16.56 -14.68 18.86
N LEU A 126 15.76 -15.75 18.90
CA LEU A 126 14.95 -16.11 20.06
C LEU A 126 15.39 -17.46 20.62
N GLN A 127 15.47 -17.55 21.94
CA GLN A 127 15.74 -18.81 22.60
C GLN A 127 14.54 -19.76 22.38
N ASN A 128 14.79 -20.97 21.87
CA ASN A 128 13.78 -22.01 21.62
C ASN A 128 12.70 -21.68 20.57
N TYR A 129 12.79 -20.55 19.84
CA TYR A 129 11.78 -20.17 18.86
C TYR A 129 12.40 -19.69 17.55
N THR A 130 11.72 -20.00 16.45
CA THR A 130 11.95 -19.41 15.14
C THR A 130 10.77 -18.51 14.80
N VAL A 131 11.06 -17.32 14.29
CA VAL A 131 10.05 -16.41 13.72
C VAL A 131 10.08 -16.58 12.21
N GLU A 132 8.93 -16.90 11.63
CA GLU A 132 8.74 -17.00 10.18
C GLU A 132 7.74 -15.92 9.77
N THR A 133 8.06 -15.15 8.73
CA THR A 133 7.23 -14.04 8.27
C THR A 133 7.00 -14.10 6.78
N PHE A 134 5.81 -13.69 6.34
CA PHE A 134 5.50 -13.45 4.94
C PHE A 134 4.82 -12.08 4.81
N PHE A 135 5.22 -11.30 3.81
CA PHE A 135 4.69 -9.97 3.54
C PHE A 135 4.62 -9.73 2.03
N GLN A 136 3.42 -9.56 1.51
CA GLN A 136 3.16 -9.35 0.09
C GLN A 136 2.04 -8.32 -0.08
N PRO A 137 2.37 -7.07 -0.42
CA PRO A 137 1.37 -6.08 -0.82
C PRO A 137 0.64 -6.48 -2.11
N SER A 138 -0.63 -6.11 -2.22
CA SER A 138 -1.47 -6.19 -3.44
C SER A 138 -1.08 -5.19 -4.51
N ALA A 139 -0.49 -4.07 -4.10
CA ALA A 139 0.07 -3.04 -4.97
C ALA A 139 1.50 -2.68 -4.54
N TYR A 140 1.84 -1.40 -4.49
CA TYR A 140 3.15 -0.94 -3.99
C TYR A 140 3.20 -0.92 -2.46
N LEU A 141 2.16 -0.40 -1.83
CA LEU A 141 2.08 -0.14 -0.40
C LEU A 141 0.99 -1.02 0.21
N SER A 142 1.16 -1.37 1.48
CA SER A 142 0.22 -2.27 2.17
C SER A 142 -0.45 -1.64 3.39
N GLY A 143 -1.75 -1.89 3.52
CA GLY A 143 -2.56 -1.65 4.72
C GLY A 143 -2.42 -2.75 5.77
N ASP A 144 -1.78 -3.86 5.44
CA ASP A 144 -1.42 -4.91 6.38
C ASP A 144 -0.05 -4.65 6.99
N TRP A 145 0.12 -5.10 8.24
CA TRP A 145 1.35 -4.93 8.96
C TRP A 145 1.55 -5.99 10.02
N PHE A 146 2.80 -6.37 10.26
CA PHE A 146 3.16 -7.07 11.48
C PHE A 146 4.41 -6.44 12.08
N ASP A 147 4.56 -6.66 13.38
CA ASP A 147 5.76 -6.26 14.09
C ASP A 147 6.02 -7.21 15.26
N TYR A 148 7.28 -7.30 15.68
CA TYR A 148 7.68 -8.04 16.86
C TYR A 148 8.99 -7.50 17.44
N TRP A 149 9.11 -7.53 18.77
CA TRP A 149 10.32 -7.11 19.47
C TRP A 149 10.46 -7.77 20.84
N LYS A 150 11.69 -7.85 21.35
CA LYS A 150 11.94 -8.26 22.73
C LYS A 150 11.53 -7.13 23.67
N ILE A 151 10.61 -7.41 24.59
CA ILE A 151 10.33 -6.53 25.74
C ILE A 151 11.46 -6.66 26.76
N SER A 152 11.98 -7.88 26.91
CA SER A 152 13.10 -8.30 27.75
C SER A 152 13.76 -9.54 27.13
N ASP A 153 14.80 -10.10 27.75
CA ASP A 153 15.40 -11.37 27.31
C ASP A 153 14.44 -12.56 27.37
N LYS A 154 13.33 -12.43 28.11
CA LYS A 154 12.36 -13.50 28.37
C LYS A 154 11.04 -13.32 27.64
N GLU A 155 10.75 -12.14 27.11
CA GLU A 155 9.43 -11.81 26.59
C GLU A 155 9.53 -11.21 25.19
N LEU A 156 8.82 -11.81 24.26
CA LEU A 156 8.61 -11.32 22.90
C LEU A 156 7.21 -10.68 22.82
N MET A 157 7.12 -9.42 22.43
CA MET A 157 5.88 -8.83 21.92
C MET A 157 5.76 -9.12 20.43
N PHE A 158 4.55 -9.33 19.95
CA PHE A 158 4.24 -9.29 18.54
C PHE A 158 2.82 -8.73 18.31
N TYR A 159 2.56 -8.28 17.09
CA TYR A 159 1.21 -8.06 16.61
C TYR A 159 1.13 -8.23 15.10
N LEU A 160 -0.10 -8.44 14.60
CA LEU A 160 -0.47 -8.26 13.20
C LEU A 160 -1.71 -7.37 13.16
N ALA A 161 -1.73 -6.45 12.22
CA ALA A 161 -2.81 -5.53 12.00
C ALA A 161 -3.15 -5.40 10.51
N ASP A 162 -4.40 -5.13 10.24
CA ASP A 162 -4.94 -4.86 8.92
C ASP A 162 -5.79 -3.58 9.02
N VAL A 163 -5.47 -2.59 8.19
CA VAL A 163 -6.14 -1.31 8.14
C VAL A 163 -7.19 -1.33 7.05
N SER A 164 -8.43 -1.07 7.42
CA SER A 164 -9.58 -1.05 6.51
C SER A 164 -9.36 -0.32 5.18
N GLY A 165 -9.57 -1.06 4.10
CA GLY A 165 -9.41 -0.60 2.73
C GLY A 165 -7.95 -0.48 2.29
N HIS A 166 -7.71 -0.48 1.00
CA HIS A 166 -6.36 -0.54 0.43
C HIS A 166 -5.81 0.84 0.00
N GLY A 167 -4.50 0.91 -0.20
CA GLY A 167 -3.80 2.04 -0.84
C GLY A 167 -3.01 2.94 0.11
N VAL A 168 -2.72 4.15 -0.35
CA VAL A 168 -1.75 5.06 0.31
C VAL A 168 -2.19 5.40 1.74
N THR A 169 -3.46 5.76 1.97
CA THR A 169 -3.92 6.17 3.29
C THR A 169 -3.82 5.06 4.34
N SER A 170 -4.18 3.81 4.00
CA SER A 170 -4.04 2.69 4.94
C SER A 170 -2.57 2.36 5.21
N SER A 171 -1.71 2.46 4.18
CA SER A 171 -0.27 2.25 4.34
C SER A 171 0.45 3.31 5.19
N LEU A 172 -0.07 4.54 5.23
CA LEU A 172 0.44 5.57 6.12
C LEU A 172 0.13 5.23 7.58
N LEU A 173 -1.03 4.64 7.86
CA LEU A 173 -1.38 4.19 9.21
C LEU A 173 -0.53 3.02 9.67
N THR A 174 -0.23 2.05 8.80
CA THR A 174 0.71 0.96 9.14
C THR A 174 2.13 1.48 9.39
N SER A 175 2.58 2.43 8.56
CA SER A 175 3.87 3.11 8.75
C SER A 175 3.93 3.90 10.07
N TRP A 176 2.81 4.54 10.46
CA TRP A 176 2.68 5.21 11.75
C TRP A 176 2.73 4.21 12.92
N MET A 177 2.11 3.04 12.77
CA MET A 177 2.14 1.97 13.79
C MET A 177 3.56 1.42 14.03
N ALA A 178 4.43 1.41 13.02
CA ALA A 178 5.84 1.05 13.19
C ALA A 178 6.56 1.94 14.22
N ALA A 179 6.11 3.19 14.43
CA ALA A 179 6.66 4.08 15.46
C ALA A 179 6.38 3.62 16.91
N PHE A 180 5.56 2.58 17.10
CA PHE A 180 5.25 1.98 18.41
C PHE A 180 6.13 0.76 18.73
N HIS A 181 6.95 0.32 17.78
CA HIS A 181 7.96 -0.72 17.99
C HIS A 181 8.79 -0.43 19.26
N GLY A 182 8.92 -1.42 20.14
CA GLY A 182 9.70 -1.29 21.38
C GLY A 182 9.04 -0.45 22.50
N ARG A 183 7.92 0.25 22.23
CA ARG A 183 7.30 1.18 23.19
C ARG A 183 6.19 0.56 24.04
N ALA A 184 5.46 -0.42 23.52
CA ALA A 184 4.42 -1.10 24.27
C ALA A 184 4.98 -2.29 25.08
N LYS A 185 4.39 -2.53 26.25
CA LYS A 185 4.80 -3.58 27.20
C LYS A 185 3.73 -4.64 27.43
N THR A 186 2.48 -4.40 27.03
CA THR A 186 1.37 -5.37 27.09
C THR A 186 0.51 -5.29 25.82
N PRO A 187 -0.10 -6.40 25.35
CA PRO A 187 -0.94 -6.40 24.14
C PRO A 187 -2.13 -5.45 24.28
N ARG A 188 -2.86 -5.57 25.40
CA ARG A 188 -3.97 -4.67 25.75
C ARG A 188 -3.53 -3.21 25.81
N GLY A 189 -2.33 -2.93 26.33
CA GLY A 189 -1.79 -1.57 26.38
C GLY A 189 -1.52 -0.99 24.99
N LEU A 190 -0.99 -1.81 24.07
CA LEU A 190 -0.81 -1.43 22.66
C LEU A 190 -2.15 -1.12 22.00
N ILE A 191 -3.12 -2.03 22.11
CA ILE A 191 -4.45 -1.90 21.51
C ILE A 191 -5.15 -0.63 22.02
N LYS A 192 -5.23 -0.42 23.34
CA LYS A 192 -5.89 0.77 23.91
C LYS A 192 -5.20 2.07 23.50
N LYS A 193 -3.87 2.07 23.39
CA LYS A 193 -3.11 3.24 22.97
C LYS A 193 -3.39 3.61 21.51
N LEU A 194 -3.35 2.62 20.61
CA LEU A 194 -3.63 2.85 19.19
C LEU A 194 -5.09 3.26 18.98
N ASN A 195 -6.04 2.59 19.65
CA ASN A 195 -7.46 2.96 19.60
C ASN A 195 -7.69 4.42 20.02
N GLY A 196 -7.15 4.81 21.18
CA GLY A 196 -7.30 6.18 21.69
C GLY A 196 -6.75 7.23 20.73
N MET A 197 -5.64 6.96 20.05
CA MET A 197 -5.07 7.88 19.06
C MET A 197 -5.91 7.98 17.80
N LEU A 198 -6.43 6.86 17.28
CA LEU A 198 -7.31 6.88 16.10
C LEU A 198 -8.58 7.69 16.37
N VAL A 199 -9.19 7.49 17.54
CA VAL A 199 -10.42 8.19 17.92
C VAL A 199 -10.14 9.67 18.21
N GLN A 200 -9.07 9.99 18.94
CA GLN A 200 -8.70 11.38 19.24
C GLN A 200 -8.45 12.20 17.97
N GLU A 201 -7.78 11.62 16.97
CA GLU A 201 -7.47 12.29 15.71
C GLU A 201 -8.61 12.20 14.68
N ASN A 202 -9.77 11.62 15.06
CA ASN A 202 -10.94 11.42 14.21
C ASN A 202 -10.60 10.79 12.85
N ILE A 203 -9.74 9.76 12.87
CA ILE A 203 -9.32 9.06 11.67
C ILE A 203 -10.49 8.18 11.18
N GLU A 204 -10.99 8.45 9.97
CA GLU A 204 -12.08 7.70 9.32
C GLU A 204 -11.59 6.34 8.75
N LYS A 205 -10.84 5.59 9.56
CA LYS A 205 -10.35 4.24 9.27
C LYS A 205 -10.43 3.41 10.54
N HIS A 206 -10.78 2.13 10.38
CA HIS A 206 -10.64 1.15 11.45
C HIS A 206 -9.47 0.21 11.17
N ILE A 207 -8.95 -0.40 12.24
CA ILE A 207 -7.83 -1.33 12.18
C ILE A 207 -8.25 -2.61 12.89
N THR A 208 -8.19 -3.74 12.21
CA THR A 208 -8.25 -5.05 12.86
C THR A 208 -6.87 -5.39 13.40
N MET A 209 -6.77 -5.96 14.60
CA MET A 209 -5.47 -6.27 15.20
C MET A 209 -5.53 -7.50 16.09
N ILE A 210 -4.50 -8.33 16.02
CA ILE A 210 -4.16 -9.29 17.07
C ILE A 210 -2.77 -8.96 17.62
N ALA A 211 -2.65 -8.84 18.94
CA ALA A 211 -1.39 -8.56 19.62
C ALA A 211 -1.16 -9.59 20.72
N GLY A 212 0.10 -9.95 20.97
CA GLY A 212 0.43 -10.94 21.98
C GLY A 212 1.83 -10.80 22.57
N ILE A 213 2.01 -11.46 23.71
CA ILE A 213 3.30 -11.66 24.36
C ILE A 213 3.55 -13.15 24.50
N LEU A 214 4.75 -13.57 24.11
CA LEU A 214 5.27 -14.90 24.34
C LEU A 214 6.40 -14.85 25.37
N ASN A 215 6.23 -15.59 26.47
CA ASN A 215 7.31 -15.84 27.41
C ASN A 215 8.19 -17.00 26.89
N LEU A 216 9.47 -16.73 26.63
CA LEU A 216 10.42 -17.67 26.02
C LEU A 216 10.91 -18.75 26.98
N GLU A 217 10.75 -18.56 28.30
CA GLU A 217 11.12 -19.52 29.34
C GLU A 217 9.95 -20.43 29.73
N THR A 218 8.77 -19.86 29.99
CA THR A 218 7.57 -20.60 30.41
C THR A 218 6.77 -21.11 29.23
N HIS A 219 7.01 -20.59 28.03
CA HIS A 219 6.26 -20.86 26.80
C HIS A 219 4.79 -20.44 26.86
N GLN A 220 4.45 -19.61 27.86
CA GLN A 220 3.13 -19.03 27.99
C GLN A 220 2.94 -17.95 26.91
N LEU A 221 1.92 -18.14 26.09
CA LEU A 221 1.45 -17.19 25.10
C LEU A 221 0.21 -16.49 25.66
N ARG A 222 0.22 -15.16 25.66
CA ARG A 222 -0.94 -14.33 25.96
C ARG A 222 -1.26 -13.44 24.78
N TRP A 223 -2.53 -13.29 24.43
CA TRP A 223 -2.92 -12.45 23.30
C TRP A 223 -4.29 -11.80 23.52
N SER A 224 -4.50 -10.70 22.80
CA SER A 224 -5.77 -10.01 22.67
C SER A 224 -6.03 -9.72 21.21
N SER A 225 -7.29 -9.77 20.82
CA SER A 225 -7.73 -9.48 19.45
C SER A 225 -8.77 -8.37 19.48
N ALA A 226 -8.71 -7.49 18.49
CA ALA A 226 -9.63 -6.40 18.25
C ALA A 226 -10.12 -6.49 16.80
N GLY A 227 -11.24 -7.21 16.62
CA GLY A 227 -11.88 -7.41 15.32
C GLY A 227 -11.09 -8.22 14.30
N HIS A 228 -9.96 -8.84 14.68
CA HIS A 228 -9.09 -9.52 13.73
C HIS A 228 -9.64 -10.86 13.26
N TYR A 229 -9.55 -11.06 11.95
CA TYR A 229 -9.86 -12.30 11.24
C TYR A 229 -8.84 -12.46 10.10
N PRO A 230 -8.39 -13.68 9.78
CA PRO A 230 -8.71 -14.98 10.38
C PRO A 230 -8.29 -15.13 11.85
N PRO A 231 -8.89 -16.07 12.61
CA PRO A 231 -8.45 -16.35 13.97
C PRO A 231 -7.03 -16.91 13.98
N ALA A 232 -6.30 -16.69 15.07
CA ALA A 232 -5.00 -17.32 15.25
C ALA A 232 -5.11 -18.85 15.29
N ILE A 233 -4.08 -19.53 14.80
CA ILE A 233 -4.05 -20.99 14.68
C ILE A 233 -2.84 -21.55 15.42
N ILE A 234 -3.03 -22.58 16.22
CA ILE A 234 -1.94 -23.39 16.78
C ILE A 234 -1.94 -24.77 16.14
N PHE A 235 -0.79 -25.13 15.57
CA PHE A 235 -0.50 -26.48 15.13
C PHE A 235 0.41 -27.18 16.15
N GLU A 236 0.01 -28.38 16.57
CA GLU A 236 0.83 -29.25 17.42
C GLU A 236 1.07 -30.59 16.72
N PRO A 237 2.21 -31.26 16.94
CA PRO A 237 2.48 -32.56 16.35
C PRO A 237 1.38 -33.57 16.68
N ASN A 238 0.90 -34.28 15.66
CA ASN A 238 -0.11 -35.34 15.77
C ASN A 238 -1.44 -34.92 16.41
N GLN A 239 -1.77 -33.62 16.37
CA GLN A 239 -3.05 -33.11 16.86
C GLN A 239 -3.79 -32.35 15.76
N ALA A 240 -5.11 -32.24 15.92
CA ALA A 240 -5.91 -31.36 15.08
C ALA A 240 -5.50 -29.89 15.33
N PRO A 241 -5.60 -29.02 14.31
CA PRO A 241 -5.35 -27.58 14.47
C PRO A 241 -6.27 -26.99 15.55
N LYS A 242 -5.70 -26.17 16.44
CA LYS A 242 -6.47 -25.42 17.44
C LYS A 242 -6.74 -24.03 16.88
N ILE A 243 -8.02 -23.69 16.69
CA ILE A 243 -8.47 -22.39 16.19
C ILE A 243 -8.82 -21.51 17.38
N LEU A 244 -8.17 -20.35 17.50
CA LEU A 244 -8.27 -19.45 18.65
C LEU A 244 -9.26 -18.32 18.35
N HIS A 245 -10.56 -18.65 18.43
CA HIS A 245 -11.63 -17.67 18.21
C HIS A 245 -11.62 -16.58 19.28
N THR A 246 -11.77 -15.34 18.83
CA THR A 246 -11.85 -14.14 19.66
C THR A 246 -12.98 -13.25 19.15
N SER A 247 -13.55 -12.41 20.01
CA SER A 247 -14.58 -11.44 19.63
C SER A 247 -14.31 -10.10 20.27
N SER A 248 -14.14 -9.06 19.46
CA SER A 248 -14.06 -7.65 19.89
C SER A 248 -14.23 -6.76 18.67
N PHE A 249 -14.49 -5.47 18.89
CA PHE A 249 -14.55 -4.49 17.81
C PHE A 249 -13.15 -4.15 17.26
N PRO A 250 -13.03 -3.82 15.96
CA PRO A 250 -11.85 -3.16 15.43
C PRO A 250 -11.53 -1.85 16.14
N LEU A 251 -10.26 -1.46 16.12
CA LEU A 251 -9.79 -0.16 16.62
C LEU A 251 -10.41 0.97 15.79
N GLY A 252 -10.67 2.10 16.43
CA GLY A 252 -11.20 3.33 15.79
C GLY A 252 -12.73 3.39 15.73
N LEU A 253 -13.45 2.30 16.02
CA LEU A 253 -14.92 2.27 15.95
C LEU A 253 -15.61 2.76 17.24
N THR A 254 -14.96 2.65 18.38
CA THR A 254 -15.51 3.05 19.68
C THR A 254 -14.41 3.54 20.62
N GLU A 255 -14.72 4.56 21.42
CA GLU A 255 -13.83 5.06 22.48
C GLU A 255 -13.57 3.99 23.55
N GLU A 256 -14.63 3.27 23.94
CA GLU A 256 -14.62 2.27 25.01
C GLU A 256 -14.32 0.87 24.46
N LEU A 257 -13.16 0.72 23.79
CA LEU A 257 -12.73 -0.57 23.27
C LEU A 257 -12.30 -1.49 24.43
N GLU A 258 -13.11 -2.51 24.70
CA GLU A 258 -12.80 -3.61 25.58
C GLU A 258 -12.31 -4.83 24.78
N VAL A 259 -11.18 -5.38 25.22
CA VAL A 259 -10.54 -6.56 24.63
C VAL A 259 -10.26 -7.58 25.73
N GLU A 260 -10.62 -8.83 25.47
CA GLU A 260 -10.28 -9.95 26.34
C GLU A 260 -8.80 -10.34 26.16
N GLU A 261 -8.18 -10.79 27.25
CA GLU A 261 -6.85 -11.41 27.22
C GLU A 261 -7.04 -12.92 27.34
N HIS A 262 -6.51 -13.65 26.36
CA HIS A 262 -6.50 -15.10 26.33
C HIS A 262 -5.09 -15.61 26.59
N GLU A 263 -4.97 -16.83 27.11
CA GLU A 263 -3.68 -17.44 27.38
C GLU A 263 -3.65 -18.94 27.09
N CYS A 264 -2.48 -19.43 26.70
CA CYS A 264 -2.19 -20.85 26.60
C CYS A 264 -0.68 -21.10 26.73
N VAL A 265 -0.28 -22.37 26.81
CA VAL A 265 1.14 -22.77 26.78
C VAL A 265 1.42 -23.44 25.44
N LEU A 266 2.44 -22.95 24.73
CA LEU A 266 2.86 -23.56 23.47
C LEU A 266 3.69 -24.81 23.74
N ASN A 267 3.17 -25.98 23.35
CA ASN A 267 3.88 -27.25 23.48
C ASN A 267 5.13 -27.33 22.60
N ARG A 268 6.03 -28.26 22.91
CA ARG A 268 7.22 -28.52 22.09
C ARG A 268 6.83 -28.76 20.63
N HIS A 269 7.57 -28.16 19.70
CA HIS A 269 7.28 -28.20 18.26
C HIS A 269 5.93 -27.59 17.83
N ALA A 270 5.22 -26.89 18.74
CA ALA A 270 4.03 -26.14 18.38
C ALA A 270 4.39 -24.94 17.51
N ARG A 271 3.48 -24.61 16.60
CA ARG A 271 3.58 -23.43 15.75
C ARG A 271 2.31 -22.61 15.89
N PHE A 272 2.46 -21.39 16.37
CA PHE A 272 1.41 -20.39 16.44
C PHE A 272 1.48 -19.51 15.18
N ILE A 273 0.37 -19.28 14.50
CA ILE A 273 0.30 -18.48 13.27
C ILE A 273 -0.84 -17.47 13.38
N ILE A 274 -0.55 -16.25 12.93
CA ILE A 274 -1.52 -15.20 12.63
C ILE A 274 -1.30 -14.74 11.19
N CYS A 275 -2.39 -14.35 10.52
CA CYS A 275 -2.37 -13.88 9.15
C CYS A 275 -3.46 -12.83 8.94
N SER A 276 -3.26 -11.93 7.97
CA SER A 276 -4.34 -11.04 7.51
C SER A 276 -5.39 -11.81 6.69
N ASP A 277 -6.49 -11.13 6.37
CA ASP A 277 -7.59 -11.68 5.57
C ASP A 277 -7.20 -11.93 4.11
N GLY A 278 -6.24 -11.20 3.55
CA GLY A 278 -5.71 -11.52 2.23
C GLY A 278 -5.05 -12.90 2.11
N ALA A 279 -4.72 -13.57 3.22
CA ALA A 279 -4.30 -14.98 3.19
C ALA A 279 -5.44 -15.94 2.77
N LEU A 280 -6.70 -15.51 2.80
CA LEU A 280 -7.87 -16.28 2.37
C LEU A 280 -8.13 -16.17 0.87
N GLU A 281 -7.73 -15.05 0.25
CA GLU A 281 -8.02 -14.70 -1.14
C GLU A 281 -7.58 -15.73 -2.19
N PRO A 282 -6.47 -16.49 -2.01
CA PRO A 282 -6.08 -17.53 -2.96
C PRO A 282 -7.08 -18.70 -3.04
N PHE A 283 -8.00 -18.82 -2.10
CA PHE A 283 -8.90 -19.96 -1.97
C PHE A 283 -10.31 -19.65 -2.48
N ASN A 284 -10.98 -20.69 -2.97
CA ASN A 284 -12.33 -20.59 -3.53
C ASN A 284 -13.40 -20.92 -2.49
N GLY A 285 -14.61 -20.41 -2.69
CA GLY A 285 -15.79 -20.73 -1.88
C GLY A 285 -16.16 -19.60 -0.92
N GLY A 286 -17.00 -19.92 0.08
CA GLY A 286 -17.32 -18.96 1.13
C GLY A 286 -16.18 -18.83 2.15
N LEU A 287 -16.28 -17.85 3.05
CA LEU A 287 -15.26 -17.56 4.06
C LEU A 287 -14.83 -18.81 4.86
N ASN A 288 -15.78 -19.67 5.23
CA ASN A 288 -15.49 -20.92 5.94
C ASN A 288 -14.72 -21.94 5.08
N ASP A 289 -15.03 -22.03 3.78
CA ASP A 289 -14.34 -22.92 2.85
C ASP A 289 -12.91 -22.44 2.63
N GLN A 290 -12.75 -21.13 2.44
CA GLN A 290 -11.45 -20.47 2.30
C GLN A 290 -10.58 -20.67 3.54
N PHE A 291 -11.16 -20.45 4.73
CA PHE A 291 -10.45 -20.66 5.98
C PHE A 291 -10.03 -22.12 6.18
N THR A 292 -10.90 -23.07 5.84
CA THR A 292 -10.57 -24.51 5.91
C THR A 292 -9.41 -24.87 4.99
N GLN A 293 -9.39 -24.33 3.77
CA GLN A 293 -8.28 -24.51 2.83
C GLN A 293 -6.99 -23.86 3.35
N LEU A 294 -7.07 -22.62 3.85
CA LEU A 294 -5.92 -21.94 4.46
C LEU A 294 -5.31 -22.76 5.60
N VAL A 295 -6.13 -23.26 6.54
CA VAL A 295 -5.67 -24.11 7.65
C VAL A 295 -4.95 -25.36 7.10
N TYR A 296 -5.52 -26.02 6.08
CA TYR A 296 -4.91 -27.18 5.45
C TYR A 296 -3.53 -26.87 4.82
N HIS A 297 -3.42 -25.79 4.05
CA HIS A 297 -2.17 -25.39 3.41
C HIS A 297 -1.10 -24.94 4.41
N LEU A 298 -1.49 -24.16 5.42
CA LEU A 298 -0.60 -23.77 6.50
C LEU A 298 -0.08 -25.00 7.24
N GLN A 299 -0.96 -25.94 7.63
CA GLN A 299 -0.58 -27.16 8.34
C GLN A 299 0.48 -27.97 7.60
N ASN A 300 0.31 -28.13 6.28
CA ASN A 300 1.20 -28.91 5.43
C ASN A 300 2.42 -28.13 4.92
N GLN A 301 2.61 -26.87 5.35
CA GLN A 301 3.69 -25.98 4.89
C GLN A 301 3.69 -25.82 3.36
N SER A 302 2.50 -25.82 2.76
CA SER A 302 2.26 -25.74 1.31
C SER A 302 1.46 -24.49 0.94
N PHE A 303 1.52 -23.46 1.78
CA PHE A 303 0.94 -22.16 1.44
C PHE A 303 1.87 -21.48 0.43
N GLU A 304 1.34 -21.24 -0.77
CA GLU A 304 2.00 -20.49 -1.83
C GLU A 304 1.13 -19.27 -2.12
N ALA A 305 1.66 -18.08 -1.84
CA ALA A 305 0.99 -16.86 -2.23
C ALA A 305 1.05 -16.72 -3.77
N PRO A 306 -0.05 -16.30 -4.42
CA PRO A 306 -0.05 -16.07 -5.85
C PRO A 306 0.88 -14.91 -6.23
N GLU A 307 1.41 -14.92 -7.45
CA GLU A 307 2.23 -13.80 -7.97
C GLU A 307 1.47 -12.46 -7.98
N HIS A 308 0.15 -12.54 -8.11
CA HIS A 308 -0.76 -11.41 -8.01
C HIS A 308 -1.80 -11.70 -6.93
N VAL A 309 -1.74 -10.92 -5.85
CA VAL A 309 -2.69 -11.00 -4.73
C VAL A 309 -3.75 -9.91 -4.91
N ALA A 310 -5.01 -10.25 -4.69
CA ALA A 310 -6.13 -9.31 -4.79
C ALA A 310 -6.17 -8.36 -3.59
N ASP A 311 -5.67 -8.82 -2.44
CA ASP A 311 -5.50 -8.05 -1.22
C ASP A 311 -4.11 -8.30 -0.61
N ASP A 312 -3.72 -7.45 0.32
CA ASP A 312 -2.44 -7.54 1.01
C ASP A 312 -2.34 -8.83 1.84
N ILE A 313 -1.15 -9.42 1.93
CA ILE A 313 -0.92 -10.63 2.73
C ILE A 313 0.21 -10.41 3.71
N ALA A 314 -0.12 -10.45 5.00
CA ALA A 314 0.82 -10.52 6.10
C ALA A 314 0.63 -11.85 6.85
N ILE A 315 1.73 -12.56 7.15
CA ILE A 315 1.71 -13.75 8.00
C ILE A 315 2.88 -13.66 8.97
N LEU A 316 2.60 -13.93 10.25
CA LEU A 316 3.59 -14.08 11.30
C LEU A 316 3.40 -15.45 11.97
N SER A 317 4.48 -16.22 12.05
CA SER A 317 4.53 -17.55 12.65
C SER A 317 5.61 -17.61 13.72
N LEU A 318 5.23 -18.11 14.89
CA LEU A 318 6.12 -18.41 16.01
C LEU A 318 6.19 -19.92 16.19
N ARG A 319 7.32 -20.52 15.81
CA ARG A 319 7.55 -21.95 15.92
C ARG A 319 8.46 -22.27 17.09
N ARG A 320 7.97 -23.04 18.05
CA ARG A 320 8.78 -23.57 19.15
C ARG A 320 9.66 -24.71 18.64
N MET A 321 10.96 -24.65 18.88
CA MET A 321 11.92 -25.63 18.38
C MET A 321 12.13 -26.81 19.35
N ASN A 322 12.08 -26.56 20.66
CA ASN A 322 12.44 -27.53 21.72
C ASN A 322 11.36 -27.74 22.76
#